data_AF-A0ABD2Z4X2-F1
#
_entry.id   AF-A0ABD2Z4X2-F1
#
_cell.length_a   1.000
_cell.length_b   1.000
_cell.length_c   1.000
_cell.angle_alpha   90.00
_cell.angle_beta   90.00
_cell.angle_gamma   90.00
#
_symmetry.space_group_name_H-M   'P 1'
#
loop_
_entity.id
_entity.type
_entity.pdbx_description
1 polymer ?
#
loop_
_entity_poly.entity_id
_entity_poly.type
_entity_poly.pdbx_seq_one_letter_code
_entity_poly.pdbx_strand_id
1 'polypeptide(L)'
;MGSTALLEKKPHAVCIPYPAEGHIKPMLKYRGPDALNGLPDFQFKTIPDGLPPSDVLDATQDIPSLCESTSTHCLSPFKDLLANLNDYSSSKVPQVSCVVSDGAMSFTLAAAQEFRHP
;
A
#
# COMPACT_ATOMS: atom_id res chain seq x y z
N MET A 1 1.63 -10.00 -39.93
CA MET A 1 2.23 -8.79 -39.30
C MET A 1 1.08 -8.04 -38.63
N GLY A 2 1.03 -7.78 -37.33
CA GLY A 2 2.00 -7.97 -36.27
C GLY A 2 1.34 -8.60 -35.05
N SER A 3 2.12 -9.44 -34.37
CA SER A 3 1.87 -9.88 -33.01
C SER A 3 1.83 -8.61 -32.16
N THR A 4 0.65 -8.28 -31.63
CA THR A 4 0.55 -7.35 -30.51
C THR A 4 1.36 -7.98 -29.40
N ALA A 5 2.61 -7.54 -29.26
CA ALA A 5 3.44 -7.88 -28.13
C ALA A 5 2.56 -7.64 -26.91
N LEU A 6 2.22 -8.73 -26.21
CA LEU A 6 1.72 -8.64 -24.86
C LEU A 6 2.77 -7.81 -24.15
N LEU A 7 2.49 -6.54 -23.90
CA LEU A 7 3.29 -5.71 -23.00
C LEU A 7 3.60 -6.62 -21.83
N GLU A 8 4.87 -6.97 -21.63
CA GLU A 8 5.28 -7.81 -20.52
C GLU A 8 4.64 -7.21 -19.28
N LYS A 9 3.60 -7.85 -18.75
CA LYS A 9 2.83 -7.32 -17.63
C LYS A 9 3.73 -7.43 -16.40
N LYS A 10 4.61 -6.45 -16.24
CA LYS A 10 5.49 -6.35 -15.08
C LYS A 10 4.58 -6.29 -13.85
N PRO A 11 4.77 -7.18 -12.87
CA PRO A 11 3.89 -7.22 -11.70
C PRO A 11 4.03 -5.92 -10.92
N HIS A 12 2.90 -5.39 -10.45
CA HIS A 12 2.82 -4.22 -9.57
C HIS A 12 2.09 -4.64 -8.30
N ALA A 13 2.84 -4.74 -7.22
CA ALA A 13 2.32 -5.11 -5.91
C ALA A 13 2.21 -3.89 -5.01
N VAL A 14 1.12 -3.80 -4.26
CA VAL A 14 0.92 -2.81 -3.20
C VAL A 14 1.05 -3.52 -1.86
N CYS A 15 2.00 -3.10 -1.02
CA CYS A 15 2.24 -3.67 0.30
C CYS A 15 1.68 -2.74 1.38
N ILE A 16 0.80 -3.25 2.24
CA ILE A 16 0.14 -2.50 3.32
C ILE A 16 0.56 -3.08 4.68
N PRO A 17 1.55 -2.49 5.37
CA PRO A 17 1.89 -2.86 6.73
C PRO A 17 0.87 -2.33 7.73
N TYR A 18 0.79 -2.95 8.91
CA TYR A 18 0.14 -2.30 10.05
C TYR A 18 0.93 -1.03 10.44
N PRO A 19 0.27 0.12 10.69
CA PRO A 19 0.93 1.41 10.91
C PRO A 19 1.51 1.54 12.33
N ALA A 20 2.29 0.53 12.75
CA ALA A 20 3.08 0.56 13.97
C ALA A 20 4.56 0.37 13.64
N GLU A 21 5.43 1.01 14.43
CA GLU A 21 6.88 1.00 14.23
C GLU A 21 7.45 -0.42 14.11
N GLY A 22 6.94 -1.35 14.92
CA GLY A 22 7.33 -2.76 14.93
C GLY A 22 6.95 -3.53 13.66
N HIS A 23 6.03 -3.03 12.84
CA HIS A 23 5.60 -3.65 11.57
C HIS A 23 6.27 -2.96 10.37
N ILE A 24 6.42 -1.63 10.42
CA ILE A 24 7.07 -0.85 9.35
C ILE A 24 8.58 -1.15 9.29
N LYS A 25 9.29 -1.08 10.43
CA LYS A 25 10.76 -1.24 10.44
C LYS A 25 11.23 -2.58 9.89
N PRO A 26 10.63 -3.75 10.24
CA PRO A 26 11.02 -5.02 9.64
C PRO A 26 10.72 -5.11 8.14
N MET A 27 9.60 -4.54 7.68
CA MET A 27 9.26 -4.50 6.25
C MET A 27 10.29 -3.70 5.44
N LEU A 28 10.86 -2.65 6.03
CA LEU A 28 11.95 -1.86 5.45
C LEU A 28 13.33 -2.52 5.58
N LYS A 29 13.58 -3.22 6.69
CA LYS A 29 14.90 -3.80 7.01
C LYS A 29 15.21 -5.11 6.30
N TYR A 30 14.27 -5.71 5.57
CA TYR A 30 14.50 -6.99 4.90
C TYR A 30 15.70 -6.97 3.92
N ARG A 31 16.16 -5.79 3.48
CA ARG A 31 17.40 -5.62 2.68
C ARG A 31 18.41 -4.58 3.23
N GLY A 32 18.26 -4.11 4.48
CA GLY A 32 19.15 -3.10 5.09
C GLY A 32 18.81 -1.64 4.77
N PRO A 33 19.59 -0.65 5.24
CA PRO A 33 19.32 0.79 5.01
C PRO A 33 19.43 1.19 3.52
N ASP A 34 20.18 0.43 2.72
CA ASP A 34 20.28 0.58 1.28
C ASP A 34 19.23 -0.23 0.50
N ALA A 35 18.25 -0.84 1.18
CA ALA A 35 17.23 -1.73 0.59
C ALA A 35 16.54 -1.15 -0.64
N LEU A 36 16.40 0.18 -0.67
CA LEU A 36 15.69 0.92 -1.70
C LEU A 36 16.63 1.69 -2.63
N ASN A 37 17.94 1.69 -2.35
CA ASN A 37 18.92 2.30 -3.22
C ASN A 37 18.97 1.52 -4.55
N GLY A 38 18.68 2.23 -5.65
CA GLY A 38 18.69 1.65 -6.99
C GLY A 38 17.40 0.92 -7.40
N LEU A 39 16.30 1.06 -6.65
CA LEU A 39 14.97 0.61 -7.08
C LEU A 39 14.12 1.80 -7.60
N PRO A 40 14.32 2.25 -8.85
CA PRO A 40 13.57 3.38 -9.40
C PRO A 40 12.06 3.12 -9.49
N ASP A 41 11.64 1.86 -9.41
CA ASP A 41 10.24 1.42 -9.48
C ASP A 41 9.57 1.29 -8.11
N PHE A 42 10.31 1.49 -7.00
CA PHE A 42 9.75 1.39 -5.65
C PHE A 42 9.28 2.77 -5.17
N GLN A 43 8.07 2.85 -4.64
CA GLN A 43 7.48 4.11 -4.17
C GLN A 43 6.78 3.94 -2.84
N PHE A 44 6.92 4.95 -1.97
CA PHE A 44 6.07 5.10 -0.80
C PHE A 44 4.86 5.97 -1.14
N LYS A 45 3.69 5.50 -0.73
CA LYS A 45 2.43 6.23 -0.77
C LYS A 45 1.80 6.17 0.61
N THR A 46 1.16 7.25 1.02
CA THR A 46 0.47 7.36 2.30
C THR A 46 -1.03 7.48 2.08
N ILE A 47 -1.81 6.86 2.95
CA ILE A 47 -3.26 7.07 3.08
C ILE A 47 -3.53 7.61 4.49
N PRO A 48 -4.58 8.44 4.69
CA PRO A 48 -4.99 8.87 6.01
C PRO A 48 -5.51 7.67 6.83
N ASP A 49 -5.13 7.62 8.11
CA ASP A 49 -5.53 6.58 9.07
C ASP A 49 -6.81 6.93 9.85
N GLY A 50 -7.33 8.15 9.68
CA GLY A 50 -8.52 8.67 10.37
C GLY A 50 -8.25 9.26 11.75
N LEU A 51 -7.01 9.23 12.23
CA LEU A 51 -6.62 9.77 13.53
C LEU A 51 -6.18 11.23 13.42
N PRO A 52 -6.34 12.02 14.50
CA PRO A 52 -5.76 13.36 14.56
C PRO A 52 -4.23 13.29 14.48
N PRO A 53 -3.56 14.32 13.92
CA PRO A 53 -2.11 14.41 13.95
C PRO A 53 -1.60 14.29 15.39
N SER A 54 -0.61 13.44 15.63
CA SER A 54 0.04 13.36 16.92
C SER A 54 1.14 14.41 17.00
N ASP A 55 1.12 15.24 18.05
CA ASP A 55 2.17 16.25 18.29
C ASP A 55 3.51 15.63 18.73
N VAL A 56 3.53 14.31 18.97
CA VAL A 56 4.70 13.54 19.40
C VAL A 56 5.13 12.60 18.27
N LEU A 57 6.31 12.84 17.72
CA LEU A 57 6.88 12.11 16.59
C LEU A 57 6.99 10.59 16.81
N ASP A 58 7.10 10.17 18.07
CA ASP A 58 7.31 8.77 18.50
C ASP A 58 6.25 8.31 19.53
N ALA A 59 5.03 8.86 19.50
CA ALA A 59 3.99 8.40 20.40
C ALA A 59 3.64 6.92 20.14
N THR A 60 3.64 6.13 21.21
CA THR A 60 3.01 4.81 21.20
C THR A 60 1.53 5.01 20.90
N GLN A 61 1.13 4.74 19.66
CA GLN A 61 -0.26 4.75 19.25
C GLN A 61 -1.03 3.74 20.10
N ASP A 62 -2.20 4.14 20.61
CA ASP A 62 -3.11 3.21 21.27
C ASP A 62 -3.59 2.19 20.22
N ILE A 63 -3.07 0.95 20.33
CA ILE A 63 -3.31 -0.12 19.34
C ILE A 63 -4.82 -0.34 19.10
N PRO A 64 -5.69 -0.38 20.13
CA PRO A 64 -7.14 -0.45 19.93
C PRO A 64 -7.70 0.70 19.09
N SER A 65 -7.39 1.96 19.44
CA SER A 65 -7.85 3.13 18.68
C SER A 65 -7.36 3.12 17.24
N LEU A 66 -6.12 2.68 17.01
CA LEU A 66 -5.54 2.55 15.67
C LEU A 66 -6.24 1.46 14.85
N CYS A 67 -6.52 0.31 15.45
CA CYS A 67 -7.31 -0.76 14.81
C CYS A 67 -8.72 -0.29 14.45
N GLU A 68 -9.42 0.38 15.37
CA GLU A 68 -10.76 0.90 15.13
C GLU A 68 -10.74 1.95 14.01
N SER A 69 -9.86 2.94 14.10
CA SER A 69 -9.77 4.02 13.12
C SER A 69 -9.42 3.50 11.73
N THR A 70 -8.43 2.61 11.62
CA THR A 70 -8.04 2.05 10.32
C THR A 70 -9.13 1.17 9.70
N SER A 71 -9.84 0.39 10.52
CA SER A 71 -10.93 -0.47 10.03
C SER A 71 -12.12 0.33 9.48
N THR A 72 -12.31 1.56 9.95
CA THR A 72 -13.46 2.41 9.61
C THR A 72 -13.15 3.44 8.54
N HIS A 73 -11.92 3.99 8.52
CA HIS A 73 -11.56 5.13 7.68
C HIS A 73 -10.65 4.79 6.51
N CYS A 74 -9.84 3.73 6.57
CA CYS A 74 -8.82 3.48 5.53
C CYS A 74 -9.39 2.88 4.23
N LEU A 75 -10.61 2.33 4.23
CA LEU A 75 -11.16 1.66 3.05
C LEU A 75 -11.29 2.62 1.85
N SER A 76 -11.99 3.75 2.02
CA SER A 76 -12.22 4.70 0.91
C SER A 76 -10.91 5.28 0.38
N PRO A 77 -10.01 5.83 1.22
CA PRO A 77 -8.71 6.33 0.74
C PRO A 77 -7.86 5.26 0.06
N PHE A 78 -7.96 4.00 0.50
CA PHE A 78 -7.26 2.90 -0.14
C PHE A 78 -7.80 2.60 -1.54
N LYS A 79 -9.13 2.61 -1.73
CA LYS A 79 -9.74 2.47 -3.06
C LYS A 79 -9.33 3.61 -3.99
N ASP A 80 -9.31 4.85 -3.48
CA ASP A 80 -8.87 6.02 -4.24
C ASP A 80 -7.40 5.88 -4.66
N LEU A 81 -6.54 5.38 -3.76
CA LEU A 81 -5.15 5.07 -4.09
C LEU A 81 -5.05 4.01 -5.20
N LEU A 82 -5.80 2.90 -5.12
CA LEU A 82 -5.81 1.86 -6.16
C LEU A 82 -6.30 2.39 -7.50
N ALA A 83 -7.36 3.20 -7.51
CA ALA A 83 -7.87 3.84 -8.72
C ALA A 83 -6.81 4.76 -9.36
N ASN A 84 -6.14 5.58 -8.56
CA ASN A 84 -5.06 6.46 -9.01
C ASN A 84 -3.85 5.68 -9.55
N LEU A 85 -3.48 4.56 -8.92
CA LEU A 85 -2.38 3.70 -9.38
C LEU A 85 -2.72 2.99 -10.70
N ASN A 86 -4.00 2.72 -10.96
CA ASN A 86 -4.47 2.04 -12.18
C ASN A 86 -4.78 2.99 -13.35
N ASP A 87 -4.72 4.31 -13.14
CA ASP A 87 -4.90 5.30 -14.20
C ASP A 87 -3.66 5.36 -15.12
N TYR A 88 -3.80 4.74 -16.30
CA TYR A 88 -2.78 4.65 -17.34
C TYR A 88 -2.35 6.02 -17.91
N SER A 89 -3.10 7.08 -17.64
CA SER A 89 -2.84 8.41 -18.22
C SER A 89 -1.63 9.11 -17.60
N SER A 90 -1.17 8.66 -16.43
CA SER A 90 -0.20 9.37 -15.60
C SER A 90 1.18 8.69 -15.52
N SER A 91 1.29 7.38 -15.83
CA SER A 91 2.48 6.62 -15.46
C SER A 91 2.79 5.45 -16.41
N LYS A 92 4.07 5.21 -16.68
CA LYS A 92 4.58 3.97 -17.33
C LYS A 92 4.47 2.73 -16.41
N VAL A 93 3.78 2.86 -15.28
CA VAL A 93 3.61 1.81 -14.27
C VAL A 93 2.40 0.94 -14.65
N PRO A 94 2.53 -0.39 -14.65
CA PRO A 94 1.43 -1.30 -14.95
C PRO A 94 0.36 -1.27 -13.84
N GLN A 95 -0.85 -1.75 -14.17
CA GLN A 95 -1.93 -1.90 -13.20
C GLN A 95 -1.51 -2.77 -12.02
N VAL A 96 -2.03 -2.43 -10.85
CA VAL A 96 -1.90 -3.23 -9.64
C VAL A 96 -2.37 -4.65 -9.95
N SER A 97 -1.53 -5.62 -9.64
CA SER A 97 -1.78 -7.04 -9.89
C SER A 97 -1.90 -7.86 -8.62
N CYS A 98 -1.54 -7.31 -7.46
CA CYS A 98 -1.59 -7.98 -6.17
C CYS A 98 -1.57 -6.97 -5.02
N VAL A 99 -2.31 -7.27 -3.95
CA VAL A 99 -2.25 -6.53 -2.68
C VAL A 99 -1.70 -7.46 -1.60
N VAL A 100 -0.56 -7.10 -1.01
CA VAL A 100 0.03 -7.82 0.12
C VAL A 100 -0.30 -7.04 1.39
N SER A 101 -1.14 -7.63 2.25
CA SER A 101 -1.63 -6.96 3.45
C SER A 101 -1.14 -7.64 4.72
N ASP A 102 -0.86 -6.84 5.74
CA ASP A 102 -0.84 -7.28 7.13
C ASP A 102 -2.25 -7.78 7.54
N GLY A 103 -2.31 -8.79 8.40
CA GLY A 103 -3.56 -9.42 8.84
C GLY A 103 -4.46 -8.50 9.66
N ALA A 104 -3.90 -7.47 10.32
CA ALA A 104 -4.69 -6.45 11.02
C ALA A 104 -5.41 -5.48 10.07
N MET A 105 -4.94 -5.35 8.83
CA MET A 105 -5.41 -4.37 7.85
C MET A 105 -6.54 -4.95 6.98
N SER A 106 -7.58 -5.49 7.62
CA SER A 106 -8.65 -6.27 6.96
C SER A 106 -9.45 -5.50 5.90
N PHE A 107 -9.46 -4.17 5.94
CA PHE A 107 -10.11 -3.34 4.92
C PHE A 107 -9.51 -3.54 3.52
N THR A 108 -8.25 -3.99 3.42
CA THR A 108 -7.60 -4.27 2.13
C THR A 108 -8.27 -5.42 1.39
N LEU A 109 -8.84 -6.39 2.11
CA LEU A 109 -9.57 -7.51 1.52
C LEU A 109 -10.85 -7.02 0.82
N ALA A 110 -11.58 -6.11 1.45
CA ALA A 110 -12.79 -5.53 0.87
C ALA A 110 -12.48 -4.73 -0.41
N ALA A 111 -11.36 -4.00 -0.42
CA ALA A 111 -10.89 -3.31 -1.63
C ALA A 111 -10.41 -4.30 -2.70
N ALA A 112 -9.61 -5.31 -2.35
CA ALA A 112 -9.09 -6.30 -3.31
C ALA A 112 -10.22 -7.05 -4.04
N GLN A 113 -11.30 -7.39 -3.34
CA GLN A 113 -12.50 -8.01 -3.94
C GLN A 113 -13.17 -7.11 -4.98
N GLU A 114 -13.25 -5.80 -4.74
CA GLU A 114 -13.86 -4.85 -5.67
C GLU A 114 -13.03 -4.66 -6.95
N PHE A 115 -11.70 -4.60 -6.80
CA PHE A 115 -10.78 -4.43 -7.93
C PHE A 115 -10.34 -5.77 -8.57
N ARG A 116 -10.82 -6.91 -8.07
CA ARG A 116 -10.47 -8.27 -8.51
C ARG A 116 -8.96 -8.55 -8.49
N HIS A 117 -8.28 -8.09 -7.45
CA HIS A 117 -6.86 -8.40 -7.22
C HIS A 117 -6.72 -9.62 -6.31
N PRO A 118 -5.77 -10.53 -6.58
CA PRO A 118 -5.37 -11.59 -5.65
C PRO A 118 -4.69 -11.04 -4.40
#